data_AF-A0A2L0GP11-F1
#
_entry.id   AF-A0A2L0GP11-F1
#
_cell.length_a   1.000
_cell.length_b   1.000
_cell.length_c   1.000
_cell.angle_alpha   90.00
_cell.angle_beta   90.00
_cell.angle_gamma   90.00
#
_symmetry.space_group_name_H-M   'P 1'
#
loop_
_entity.id
_entity.type
_entity.pdbx_description
1 polymer ?
#
loop_
_entity_poly.entity_id
_entity_poly.type
_entity_poly.pdbx_seq_one_letter_code
_entity_poly.pdbx_strand_id
1 'polypeptide(L)'
;MGQSGEASVEEILESIKKVIARDNRAGALEARRRRTLVTDDEDAPIAPIARTHQVRDAEEVLDLADMEVAEEASALPLDAAGETPLIAETVRDAMQENLAALAMLAEPPARPQIVRSGETSLEGLTRELLRPMLAEWLEANLPAMVEKLVQAEIARIVGKRR
;
A
#
# COMPACT_ATOMS: atom_id res chain seq x y z
N MET A 1 29.32 19.22 34.36
CA MET A 1 28.16 18.31 34.48
C MET A 1 26.99 18.95 33.76
N GLY A 2 26.47 18.28 32.73
CA GLY A 2 25.38 18.70 31.84
C GLY A 2 25.40 17.75 30.63
N GLN A 3 24.80 16.57 30.77
CA GLN A 3 23.45 16.19 30.35
C GLN A 3 23.26 16.10 28.83
N SER A 4 23.25 14.83 28.39
CA SER A 4 22.24 14.24 27.49
C SER A 4 22.24 14.62 26.01
N GLY A 5 22.27 13.57 25.16
CA GLY A 5 21.11 13.40 24.27
C GLY A 5 21.35 13.23 22.78
N GLU A 6 22.56 12.95 22.30
CA GLU A 6 22.70 12.39 20.96
C GLU A 6 22.53 10.88 21.10
N ALA A 7 21.36 10.36 20.69
CA ALA A 7 21.13 8.91 20.62
C ALA A 7 22.31 8.27 19.88
N SER A 8 22.99 7.30 20.51
CA SER A 8 24.14 6.64 19.89
C SER A 8 23.70 6.05 18.55
N VAL A 9 24.57 6.09 17.53
CA VAL A 9 24.29 5.51 16.20
C VAL A 9 23.79 4.07 16.33
N GLU A 10 24.32 3.32 17.29
CA GLU A 10 23.92 1.96 17.61
C GLU A 10 22.48 1.88 18.13
N GLU A 11 22.05 2.85 18.95
CA GLU A 11 20.68 2.98 19.45
C GLU A 11 19.70 3.35 18.34
N ILE A 12 20.12 4.19 17.39
CA ILE A 12 19.34 4.52 16.18
C ILE A 12 19.14 3.25 15.33
N LEU A 13 20.21 2.48 15.10
CA LEU A 13 20.13 1.23 14.33
C LEU A 13 19.29 0.17 15.05
N GLU A 14 19.39 0.07 16.37
CA GLU A 14 18.59 -0.86 17.16
C GLU A 14 17.11 -0.46 17.17
N SER A 15 16.80 0.84 17.20
CA SER A 15 15.45 1.38 17.05
C SER A 15 14.85 1.08 15.67
N ILE A 16 15.60 1.33 14.59
CA ILE A 16 15.16 1.01 13.21
C ILE A 16 14.94 -0.50 13.07
N LYS A 17 15.85 -1.34 13.56
CA LYS A 17 15.70 -2.80 13.55
C LYS A 17 14.46 -3.25 14.31
N LYS A 18 14.16 -2.63 15.46
CA LYS A 18 12.98 -2.95 16.28
C LYS A 18 11.67 -2.53 15.60
N VAL A 19 11.66 -1.39 14.91
CA VAL A 19 10.50 -0.92 14.14
C VAL A 19 10.25 -1.82 12.94
N ILE A 20 11.28 -2.16 12.15
CA ILE A 20 11.15 -3.06 10.99
C ILE A 20 10.69 -4.46 11.43
N ALA A 21 11.24 -5.00 12.53
CA ALA A 21 10.81 -6.30 13.05
C ALA A 21 9.36 -6.29 13.55
N ARG A 22 8.91 -5.16 14.12
CA ARG A 22 7.52 -4.96 14.56
C ARG A 22 6.57 -4.85 13.37
N ASP A 23 6.93 -4.07 12.35
CA ASP A 23 6.12 -3.87 11.15
C ASP A 23 6.08 -5.11 10.27
N ASN A 24 7.19 -5.87 10.16
CA ASN A 24 7.17 -7.16 9.47
C ASN A 24 6.28 -8.18 10.20
N ARG A 25 6.28 -8.19 11.54
CA ARG A 25 5.36 -9.04 12.32
C ARG A 25 3.90 -8.60 12.14
N ALA A 26 3.63 -7.29 12.13
CA ALA A 26 2.30 -6.74 11.89
C ALA A 26 1.81 -7.04 10.46
N GLY A 27 2.65 -6.83 9.45
CA GLY A 27 2.36 -7.15 8.05
C GLY A 27 2.19 -8.65 7.81
N ALA A 28 2.96 -9.52 8.48
CA ALA A 28 2.77 -10.96 8.43
C ALA A 28 1.46 -11.41 9.10
N LEU A 29 1.06 -10.78 10.20
CA LEU A 29 -0.23 -11.01 10.86
C LEU A 29 -1.40 -10.51 10.01
N GLU A 30 -1.25 -9.36 9.35
CA GLU A 30 -2.26 -8.77 8.47
C GLU A 30 -2.40 -9.57 7.16
N ALA A 31 -1.30 -10.05 6.58
CA ALA A 31 -1.31 -10.97 5.45
C ALA A 31 -1.96 -12.32 5.81
N ARG A 32 -1.70 -12.85 7.01
CA ARG A 32 -2.40 -14.04 7.52
C ARG A 32 -3.89 -13.77 7.73
N ARG A 33 -4.26 -12.66 8.38
CA ARG A 33 -5.66 -12.27 8.61
C ARG A 33 -6.41 -12.03 7.30
N ARG A 34 -5.77 -11.41 6.30
CA ARG A 34 -6.33 -11.24 4.95
C ARG A 34 -6.56 -12.58 4.25
N ARG A 35 -5.66 -13.55 4.43
CA ARG A 35 -5.85 -14.91 3.92
C ARG A 35 -7.00 -15.62 4.64
N THR A 36 -7.12 -15.49 5.96
CA THR A 36 -8.23 -16.08 6.74
C THR A 36 -9.57 -15.42 6.44
N LEU A 37 -9.60 -14.12 6.12
CA LEU A 37 -10.83 -13.43 5.69
C LEU A 37 -11.24 -13.79 4.26
N VAL A 38 -10.30 -14.20 3.41
CA VAL A 38 -10.56 -14.66 2.04
C VAL A 38 -11.01 -16.13 2.02
N THR A 39 -10.71 -16.92 3.06
CA THR A 39 -11.17 -18.33 3.16
C THR A 39 -12.63 -18.48 3.63
N ASP A 40 -13.31 -17.41 4.04
CA ASP A 40 -14.76 -17.44 4.32
C ASP A 40 -15.63 -17.27 3.06
N ASP A 41 -15.00 -17.10 1.89
CA ASP A 41 -15.64 -16.91 0.58
C ASP A 41 -15.37 -18.15 -0.33
N GLU A 42 -15.75 -19.34 0.16
CA GLU A 42 -15.56 -20.64 -0.53
C GLU A 42 -16.43 -20.83 -1.79
N ASP A 43 -17.03 -19.79 -2.37
CA ASP A 43 -17.89 -19.93 -3.57
C ASP A 43 -17.75 -18.79 -4.62
N ALA A 44 -16.74 -17.91 -4.52
CA ALA A 44 -16.48 -16.93 -5.57
C ALA A 44 -15.58 -17.53 -6.67
N PRO A 45 -16.07 -17.72 -7.92
CA PRO A 45 -15.21 -18.21 -8.99
C PRO A 45 -14.14 -17.16 -9.29
N ILE A 46 -12.89 -17.48 -8.95
CA ILE A 46 -11.71 -16.73 -9.37
C ILE A 46 -11.73 -16.73 -10.89
N ALA A 47 -11.97 -15.57 -11.51
CA ALA A 47 -11.91 -15.42 -12.96
C ALA A 47 -10.52 -15.90 -13.43
N PRO A 48 -10.44 -16.90 -14.33
CA PRO A 48 -9.15 -17.43 -14.73
C PRO A 48 -8.43 -16.35 -15.53
N ILE A 49 -7.32 -15.87 -14.95
CA ILE A 49 -6.31 -15.13 -15.69
C ILE A 49 -5.96 -16.01 -16.90
N ALA A 50 -6.08 -15.49 -18.13
CA ALA A 50 -5.84 -16.26 -19.34
C ALA A 50 -4.38 -16.72 -19.39
N ARG A 51 -4.10 -17.87 -18.80
CA ARG A 51 -2.79 -18.51 -18.86
C ARG A 51 -2.63 -19.06 -20.27
N THR A 52 -1.67 -18.51 -21.02
CA THR A 52 -1.29 -19.01 -22.35
C THR A 52 -0.65 -20.40 -22.26
N HIS A 53 -0.15 -20.77 -21.09
CA HIS A 53 0.38 -22.08 -20.77
C HIS A 53 -0.55 -22.80 -19.78
N GLN A 54 -1.26 -23.82 -20.28
CA GLN A 54 -2.03 -24.74 -19.45
C GLN A 54 -1.10 -25.88 -19.08
N VAL A 55 -0.73 -25.97 -17.79
CA VAL A 55 -0.05 -27.16 -17.26
C VAL A 55 -1.02 -28.32 -17.41
N ARG A 56 -0.65 -29.30 -18.23
CA ARG A 56 -1.58 -30.33 -18.72
C ARG A 56 -1.63 -31.52 -17.77
N ASP A 57 -0.53 -31.79 -17.09
CA ASP A 57 -0.39 -32.81 -16.04
C ASP A 57 0.52 -32.30 -14.91
N ALA A 58 0.30 -32.77 -13.67
CA ALA A 58 1.11 -32.38 -12.51
C ALA A 58 2.60 -32.76 -12.65
N GLU A 59 2.92 -33.69 -13.55
CA GLU A 59 4.29 -34.09 -13.88
C GLU A 59 5.07 -33.06 -14.72
N GLU A 60 4.39 -32.10 -15.38
CA GLU A 60 5.05 -30.99 -16.07
C GLU A 60 5.53 -29.88 -15.11
N VAL A 61 5.06 -29.91 -13.85
CA VAL A 61 5.50 -28.97 -12.81
C VAL A 61 6.82 -29.46 -12.26
N LEU A 62 7.91 -28.77 -12.60
CA LEU A 62 9.21 -29.03 -11.99
C LEU A 62 9.13 -28.75 -10.49
N ASP A 63 9.23 -29.80 -9.66
CA ASP A 63 9.34 -29.65 -8.22
C ASP A 63 10.78 -29.29 -7.85
N LEU A 64 10.95 -28.06 -7.36
CA LEU A 64 12.26 -27.53 -6.97
C LEU A 64 12.84 -28.25 -5.74
N ALA A 65 12.00 -28.95 -4.97
CA ALA A 65 12.43 -29.74 -3.81
C ALA A 65 12.98 -31.12 -4.21
N ASP A 66 12.49 -31.71 -5.31
CA ASP A 66 13.00 -32.96 -5.89
C ASP A 66 14.22 -32.72 -6.79
N MET A 67 14.53 -31.46 -7.08
CA MET A 67 15.78 -31.08 -7.71
C MET A 67 16.92 -31.33 -6.72
N GLU A 68 17.48 -32.54 -6.74
CA GLU A 68 18.72 -32.85 -6.04
C GLU A 68 19.75 -31.80 -6.48
N VAL A 69 20.19 -30.98 -5.52
CA VAL A 69 21.36 -30.13 -5.71
C VAL A 69 22.52 -31.09 -5.88
N ALA A 70 22.80 -31.48 -7.13
CA ALA A 70 23.98 -32.25 -7.43
C ALA A 70 25.18 -31.41 -6.95
N GLU A 71 25.76 -31.79 -5.81
CA GLU A 71 27.01 -31.23 -5.29
C GLU A 71 28.19 -31.49 -6.25
N GLU A 72 27.95 -32.21 -7.36
CA GLU A 72 28.85 -32.42 -8.49
C GLU A 72 28.52 -31.57 -9.72
N ALA A 73 27.92 -30.40 -9.55
CA ALA A 73 28.42 -29.28 -10.35
C ALA A 73 29.87 -29.06 -9.88
N SER A 74 30.82 -29.81 -10.48
CA SER A 74 32.17 -29.29 -10.64
C SER A 74 31.95 -27.85 -11.04
N ALA A 75 32.39 -26.92 -10.20
CA ALA A 75 32.55 -25.55 -10.59
C ALA A 75 33.58 -25.59 -11.73
N LEU A 76 33.12 -25.98 -12.92
CA LEU A 76 33.54 -25.31 -14.12
C LEU A 76 33.48 -23.85 -13.70
N PRO A 77 34.59 -23.11 -13.78
CA PRO A 77 34.44 -21.68 -13.74
C PRO A 77 33.41 -21.42 -14.84
N LEU A 78 32.17 -21.10 -14.42
CA LEU A 78 31.36 -20.16 -15.14
C LEU A 78 32.29 -18.98 -15.14
N ASP A 79 33.13 -18.94 -16.17
CA ASP A 79 33.84 -17.76 -16.54
C ASP A 79 32.74 -16.72 -16.41
N ALA A 80 32.99 -15.65 -15.68
CA ALA A 80 32.19 -14.45 -15.80
C ALA A 80 32.42 -13.88 -17.22
N ALA A 81 32.31 -14.73 -18.25
CA ALA A 81 32.12 -14.45 -19.64
C ALA A 81 30.97 -13.48 -19.62
N GLY A 82 31.37 -12.22 -19.73
CA GLY A 82 30.58 -11.07 -19.29
C GLY A 82 29.16 -11.24 -19.77
N GLU A 83 28.23 -10.99 -18.84
CA GLU A 83 26.78 -10.97 -19.05
C GLU A 83 26.47 -10.68 -20.51
N THR A 84 26.30 -11.73 -21.30
CA THR A 84 26.12 -11.54 -22.73
C THR A 84 24.73 -10.93 -22.85
N PRO A 85 24.61 -9.68 -23.32
CA PRO A 85 23.34 -8.98 -23.26
C PRO A 85 22.32 -9.78 -24.06
N LEU A 86 21.22 -10.13 -23.41
CA LEU A 86 20.15 -10.95 -23.99
C LEU A 86 19.44 -10.26 -25.16
N ILE A 87 19.68 -8.97 -25.34
CA ILE A 87 19.02 -8.10 -26.31
C ILE A 87 20.09 -7.23 -26.99
N ALA A 88 19.88 -6.96 -28.28
CA ALA A 88 20.73 -6.05 -29.04
C ALA A 88 20.69 -4.62 -28.47
N GLU A 89 21.84 -3.94 -28.50
CA GLU A 89 22.01 -2.56 -28.04
C GLU A 89 20.92 -1.61 -28.57
N THR A 90 20.66 -1.69 -29.88
CA THR A 90 19.68 -0.84 -30.57
C THR A 90 18.26 -1.03 -30.07
N VAL A 91 17.90 -2.24 -29.64
CA VAL A 91 16.56 -2.53 -29.09
C VAL A 91 16.44 -1.99 -27.67
N ARG A 92 17.52 -2.02 -26.89
CA ARG A 92 17.56 -1.40 -25.56
C ARG A 92 17.40 0.12 -25.66
N ASP A 93 18.13 0.76 -26.57
CA ASP A 93 18.05 2.21 -26.79
C ASP A 93 16.63 2.63 -27.20
N ALA A 94 16.02 1.91 -28.16
CA ALA A 94 14.66 2.17 -28.60
C ALA A 94 13.61 1.97 -27.48
N MET A 95 13.81 0.99 -26.59
CA MET A 95 12.94 0.79 -25.43
C MET A 95 13.10 1.94 -24.44
N GLN A 96 14.33 2.38 -24.18
CA GLN A 96 14.61 3.48 -23.26
C GLN A 96 14.04 4.81 -23.78
N GLU A 97 14.15 5.09 -25.07
CA GLU A 97 13.53 6.25 -25.72
C GLU A 97 12.00 6.24 -25.62
N ASN A 98 11.36 5.10 -25.89
CA ASN A 98 9.90 4.98 -25.75
C ASN A 98 9.43 5.14 -24.31
N LEU A 99 10.17 4.56 -23.36
CA LEU A 99 9.85 4.67 -21.93
C LEU A 99 10.05 6.11 -21.44
N ALA A 100 11.07 6.81 -21.93
CA ALA A 100 11.27 8.23 -21.68
C ALA A 100 10.12 9.08 -22.24
N ALA A 101 9.68 8.81 -23.48
CA ALA A 101 8.53 9.51 -24.07
C ALA A 101 7.23 9.27 -23.28
N LEU A 102 7.01 8.04 -22.81
CA LEU A 102 5.87 7.71 -21.95
C LEU A 102 5.98 8.40 -20.58
N ALA A 103 7.17 8.47 -19.99
CA ALA A 103 7.39 9.18 -18.73
C ALA A 103 7.06 10.68 -18.86
N MET A 104 7.46 11.32 -19.97
CA MET A 104 7.11 12.72 -20.24
C MET A 104 5.59 12.94 -20.40
N LEU A 105 4.85 11.95 -20.90
CA LEU A 105 3.39 12.02 -21.03
C LEU A 105 2.67 11.68 -19.71
N ALA A 106 3.25 10.82 -18.88
CA ALA A 106 2.71 10.38 -17.61
C ALA A 106 3.01 11.34 -16.45
N GLU A 107 3.94 12.29 -16.63
CA GLU A 107 4.16 13.35 -15.66
C GLU A 107 2.88 14.20 -15.50
N PRO A 108 2.30 14.28 -14.29
CA PRO A 108 1.18 15.17 -14.06
C PRO A 108 1.63 16.62 -14.31
N PRO A 109 0.81 17.45 -14.99
CA PRO A 109 1.19 18.81 -15.37
C PRO A 109 1.44 19.75 -14.18
N ALA A 110 1.20 19.30 -12.95
CA ALA A 110 1.43 20.03 -11.73
C ALA A 110 2.26 19.19 -10.76
N ARG A 111 3.37 19.77 -10.27
CA ARG A 111 4.12 19.23 -9.14
C ARG A 111 3.17 19.06 -7.95
N PRO A 112 3.22 17.95 -7.20
CA PRO A 112 2.39 17.78 -6.02
C PRO A 112 2.74 18.91 -5.04
N GLN A 113 1.85 19.89 -4.93
CA GLN A 113 1.97 20.94 -3.93
C GLN A 113 1.72 20.27 -2.59
N ILE A 114 2.78 20.06 -1.81
CA ILE A 114 2.66 19.74 -0.39
C ILE A 114 2.24 21.04 0.30
N VAL A 115 0.97 21.38 0.14
CA VAL A 115 0.31 22.37 0.99
C VAL A 115 0.05 21.74 2.36
N ARG A 116 0.09 22.57 3.39
CA ARG A 116 0.09 22.21 4.83
C ARG A 116 -0.70 20.94 5.13
N SER A 117 -0.05 20.04 5.87
CA SER A 117 -0.60 18.94 6.68
C SER A 117 -2.13 18.77 6.59
N GLY A 118 -2.61 18.08 5.54
CA GLY A 118 -4.03 17.72 5.37
C GLY A 118 -4.59 17.91 3.96
N GLU A 119 -3.91 18.61 3.06
CA GLU A 119 -4.38 18.78 1.68
C GLU A 119 -3.67 17.78 0.77
N THR A 120 -3.91 16.49 0.98
CA THR A 120 -3.60 15.52 -0.08
C THR A 120 -4.49 15.84 -1.29
N SER A 121 -3.96 15.75 -2.52
CA SER A 121 -4.71 16.14 -3.74
C SER A 121 -6.08 15.45 -3.84
N LEU A 122 -6.20 14.25 -3.27
CA LEU A 122 -7.45 13.49 -3.22
C LEU A 122 -8.40 13.97 -2.13
N GLU A 123 -7.89 14.35 -0.95
CA GLU A 123 -8.72 14.86 0.15
C GLU A 123 -9.35 16.20 -0.23
N GLY A 124 -8.62 17.07 -0.93
CA GLY A 124 -9.17 18.31 -1.48
C GLY A 124 -10.35 18.06 -2.41
N LEU A 125 -10.17 17.17 -3.39
CA LEU A 125 -11.21 16.82 -4.36
C LEU A 125 -12.42 16.16 -3.69
N THR A 126 -12.21 15.20 -2.79
CA THR A 126 -13.32 14.57 -2.06
C THR A 126 -14.06 15.55 -1.16
N ARG A 127 -13.37 16.49 -0.53
CA ARG A 127 -13.99 17.56 0.27
C ARG A 127 -14.85 18.49 -0.58
N GLU A 128 -14.39 18.86 -1.78
CA GLU A 128 -15.18 19.67 -2.71
C GLU A 128 -16.46 18.95 -3.15
N LEU A 129 -16.37 17.65 -3.42
CA LEU A 129 -17.52 16.83 -3.81
C LEU A 129 -18.50 16.56 -2.66
N LEU A 130 -18.00 16.37 -1.42
CA LEU A 130 -18.84 16.07 -0.26
C LEU A 130 -19.49 17.32 0.36
N ARG A 131 -18.92 18.51 0.13
CA ARG A 131 -19.44 19.76 0.70
C ARG A 131 -20.93 20.02 0.38
N PRO A 132 -21.42 19.94 -0.88
CA PRO A 132 -22.83 20.18 -1.16
C PRO A 132 -23.75 19.15 -0.49
N MET A 133 -23.38 17.88 -0.50
CA MET A 133 -24.20 16.80 0.10
C MET A 133 -24.32 16.97 1.62
N LEU A 134 -23.23 17.35 2.29
CA LEU A 134 -23.25 17.63 3.72
C LEU A 134 -24.04 18.89 4.05
N ALA A 135 -23.99 19.93 3.21
CA ALA A 135 -24.78 21.14 3.41
C ALA A 135 -26.28 20.85 3.34
N GLU A 136 -26.74 20.16 2.30
CA GLU A 136 -28.15 19.76 2.16
C GLU A 136 -28.62 18.88 3.32
N TRP A 137 -27.76 17.93 3.75
CA TRP A 137 -28.09 17.09 4.89
C TRP A 137 -28.19 17.89 6.18
N LEU A 138 -27.28 18.84 6.41
CA LEU A 138 -27.33 19.71 7.58
C LEU A 138 -28.58 20.60 7.56
N GLU A 139 -28.95 21.18 6.42
CA GLU A 139 -30.17 21.98 6.31
C GLU A 139 -31.43 21.17 6.67
N ALA A 140 -31.51 19.91 6.24
CA ALA A 140 -32.65 19.06 6.53
C ALA A 140 -32.69 18.53 7.99
N ASN A 141 -31.54 18.24 8.60
CA ASN A 141 -31.48 17.49 9.86
C ASN A 141 -31.09 18.33 11.08
N LEU A 142 -30.36 19.43 10.89
CA LEU A 142 -29.87 20.27 11.98
C LEU A 142 -30.98 20.94 12.81
N PRO A 143 -32.08 21.47 12.22
CA PRO A 143 -33.14 22.12 12.99
C PRO A 143 -33.73 21.19 14.06
N ALA A 144 -34.09 19.96 13.68
CA ALA A 144 -34.67 18.97 14.59
C ALA A 144 -33.69 18.53 15.69
N MET A 145 -32.38 18.44 15.39
CA MET A 145 -31.36 18.13 16.40
C MET A 145 -31.21 19.27 17.42
N VAL A 146 -31.19 20.52 16.95
CA VAL A 146 -31.07 21.70 17.81
C VAL A 146 -32.29 21.84 18.70
N GLU A 147 -33.51 21.65 18.18
CA GLU A 147 -34.72 21.71 19.00
C GLU A 147 -34.70 20.73 20.16
N LYS A 148 -34.28 19.47 19.93
CA LYS A 148 -34.15 18.45 20.98
C LYS A 148 -33.13 18.86 22.04
N LEU A 149 -31.98 19.39 21.62
CA LEU A 149 -30.92 19.88 22.51
C LEU A 149 -31.39 21.09 23.34
N VAL A 150 -32.10 22.04 22.71
CA VAL A 150 -32.66 23.22 23.38
C VAL A 150 -33.75 22.82 24.37
N GLN A 151 -34.64 21.89 24.03
CA GLN A 151 -35.65 21.38 24.94
C GLN A 151 -35.02 20.71 26.17
N ALA A 152 -33.99 19.88 25.96
CA ALA A 152 -33.24 19.26 27.05
C ALA A 152 -32.54 20.31 27.94
N GLU A 153 -31.98 21.35 27.34
CA GLU A 153 -31.30 22.44 28.06
C GLU A 153 -32.28 23.31 28.87
N ILE A 154 -33.45 23.63 28.32
CA ILE A 154 -34.52 24.35 29.04
C ILE A 154 -35.02 23.49 30.21
N ALA A 155 -35.31 22.20 29.98
CA ALA A 155 -35.75 21.29 31.03
C ALA A 155 -34.73 21.21 32.18
N ARG A 156 -33.43 21.19 31.85
CA ARG A 156 -32.34 21.21 32.83
C ARG A 156 -32.31 22.50 33.66
N ILE A 157 -32.44 23.67 33.02
CA ILE A 157 -32.43 24.97 33.72
C ILE A 157 -33.67 25.12 34.61
N VAL A 158 -34.84 24.71 34.12
CA VAL A 158 -36.11 24.80 34.86
C VAL A 158 -36.13 23.82 36.04
N GLY A 159 -35.63 22.59 35.84
CA GLY A 159 -35.53 21.58 36.90
C GLY A 159 -34.56 21.92 38.02
N LYS A 160 -33.56 22.77 37.76
CA LYS A 160 -32.56 23.20 38.75
C LYS A 160 -33.00 24.41 39.60
N ARG A 161 -34.17 25.00 39.34
CA ARG A 161 -34.73 26.14 40.10
C ARG A 161 -35.69 25.70 41.22
N ARG A 162 -35.46 24.54 41.85
CA ARG A 162 -36.17 24.12 43.06
C ARG A 162 -35.17 23.68 44.11
#